data_AF-A0A7Z2ZSG7-F1
#
_entry.id   AF-A0A7Z2ZSG7-F1
#
_cell.length_a   1.000
_cell.length_b   1.000
_cell.length_c   1.000
_cell.angle_alpha   90.00
_cell.angle_beta   90.00
_cell.angle_gamma   90.00
#
_symmetry.space_group_name_H-M   'P 1'
#
loop_
_entity.id
_entity.type
_entity.pdbx_description
1 polymer ?
#
loop_
_entity_poly.entity_id
_entity_poly.type
_entity_poly.pdbx_seq_one_letter_code
_entity_poly.pdbx_strand_id
1 'polypeptide(L)'
;MARQTFPSDVAREEFDGVRDMLEAARRKTRPRKHDLYDVFCAILYFLHTGAAWRSMPPDFPPWRTVHEYFTQWTMLREGDRTLLEKALERLGRGPEIARLRQLTGQR
;
A
#
# COMPACT_ATOMS: atom_id res chain seq x y z
N MET A 1 -17.29 11.89 -5.36
CA MET A 1 -16.24 12.24 -6.34
C MET A 1 -15.74 10.92 -6.90
N ALA A 2 -15.88 10.71 -8.20
CA ALA A 2 -15.54 9.44 -8.85
C ALA A 2 -14.01 9.33 -8.92
N ARG A 3 -13.42 8.43 -8.14
CA ARG A 3 -11.99 8.15 -8.27
C ARG A 3 -11.69 7.67 -9.67
N GLN A 4 -10.59 8.14 -10.24
CA GLN A 4 -10.08 7.55 -11.48
C GLN A 4 -9.71 6.09 -11.19
N THR A 5 -10.25 5.16 -11.95
CA THR A 5 -9.88 3.75 -11.84
C THR A 5 -8.54 3.58 -12.55
N PHE A 6 -7.48 3.33 -11.80
CA PHE A 6 -6.17 3.08 -12.38
C PHE A 6 -6.05 1.61 -12.76
N PRO A 7 -5.23 1.26 -13.77
CA PRO A 7 -4.94 -0.14 -14.10
C PRO A 7 -4.27 -0.91 -12.94
N SER A 8 -3.76 -0.19 -11.93
CA SER A 8 -3.17 -0.74 -10.71
C SER A 8 -4.16 -0.83 -9.54
N ASP A 9 -5.41 -0.35 -9.68
CA ASP A 9 -6.42 -0.49 -8.64
C ASP A 9 -6.78 -1.96 -8.44
N VAL A 10 -6.95 -2.34 -7.17
CA VAL A 10 -7.49 -3.64 -6.79
C VAL A 10 -8.97 -3.51 -6.53
N ALA A 11 -9.74 -4.56 -6.79
CA ALA A 11 -11.15 -4.55 -6.41
C ALA A 11 -11.26 -4.32 -4.90
N ARG A 12 -12.22 -3.50 -4.46
CA ARG A 12 -12.45 -3.24 -3.03
C ARG A 12 -12.70 -4.55 -2.26
N GLU A 13 -13.25 -5.56 -2.91
CA GLU A 13 -13.49 -6.90 -2.39
C GLU A 13 -12.19 -7.66 -2.14
N GLU A 14 -11.26 -7.66 -3.10
CA GLU A 14 -9.93 -8.24 -2.92
C GLU A 14 -9.14 -7.49 -1.83
N PHE A 15 -9.29 -6.16 -1.81
CA PHE A 15 -8.70 -5.32 -0.77
C PHE A 15 -9.24 -5.66 0.63
N ASP A 16 -10.54 -5.93 0.78
CA ASP A 16 -11.13 -6.23 2.09
C ASP A 16 -10.51 -7.49 2.74
N GLY A 17 -10.11 -8.47 1.92
CA GLY A 17 -9.38 -9.66 2.39
C GLY A 17 -7.98 -9.38 2.95
N VAL A 18 -7.29 -8.34 2.46
CA VAL A 18 -5.97 -7.92 3.00
C VAL A 18 -6.07 -6.75 3.97
N ARG A 19 -7.20 -6.05 3.97
CA ARG A 19 -7.48 -4.90 4.82
C ARG A 19 -7.31 -5.26 6.29
N ASP A 20 -7.81 -6.41 6.72
CA ASP A 20 -7.69 -6.84 8.11
C ASP A 20 -6.21 -6.98 8.54
N MET A 21 -5.36 -7.53 7.67
CA MET A 21 -3.92 -7.60 7.90
C MET A 21 -3.29 -6.20 7.99
N LEU A 22 -3.66 -5.29 7.08
CA LEU A 22 -3.17 -3.90 7.07
C LEU A 22 -3.67 -3.10 8.29
N GLU A 23 -4.87 -3.40 8.78
CA GLU A 23 -5.43 -2.85 10.01
C GLU A 23 -4.66 -3.34 11.23
N ALA A 24 -4.31 -4.64 11.28
CA ALA A 24 -3.55 -5.23 12.38
C ALA A 24 -2.15 -4.61 12.53
N ALA A 25 -1.55 -4.17 11.42
CA ALA A 25 -0.26 -3.48 11.41
C ALA A 25 -0.28 -2.12 12.14
N ARG A 26 -1.45 -1.48 12.22
CA ARG A 26 -1.56 -0.12 12.75
C ARG A 26 -1.77 -0.12 14.26
N ARG A 27 -0.88 0.53 15.01
CA ARG A 27 -1.15 0.91 16.41
C ARG A 27 -2.36 1.86 16.43
N LYS A 28 -3.39 1.47 17.18
CA LYS A 28 -4.76 2.01 17.27
C LYS A 28 -4.86 3.46 17.82
N THR A 29 -3.91 4.35 17.52
CA THR A 29 -3.72 5.62 18.23
C THR A 29 -4.36 6.86 17.59
N ARG A 30 -4.95 6.81 16.38
CA ARG A 30 -5.71 7.95 15.82
C ARG A 30 -6.98 7.55 15.05
N PRO A 31 -8.07 8.32 15.14
CA PRO A 31 -9.26 8.13 14.30
C PRO A 31 -8.95 8.31 12.81
N ARG A 32 -9.65 7.56 11.95
CA ARG A 32 -9.43 7.51 10.49
C ARG A 32 -9.94 8.79 9.84
N LYS A 33 -9.02 9.57 9.27
CA LYS A 33 -9.36 10.73 8.42
C LYS A 33 -9.35 10.39 6.92
N HIS A 34 -8.70 9.30 6.54
CA HIS A 34 -8.55 8.83 5.16
C HIS A 34 -8.81 7.32 5.08
N ASP A 35 -9.44 6.90 3.98
CA ASP A 35 -9.71 5.49 3.65
C ASP A 35 -8.40 4.71 3.44
N LEU A 36 -8.31 3.52 4.06
CA LEU A 36 -7.18 2.60 3.88
C LEU A 36 -7.05 2.12 2.44
N TYR A 37 -8.20 1.95 1.76
CA TYR A 37 -8.25 1.59 0.36
C TYR A 37 -7.50 2.61 -0.50
N ASP A 38 -7.76 3.90 -0.32
CA ASP A 38 -7.11 4.97 -1.10
C ASP A 38 -5.60 5.02 -0.87
N VAL A 39 -5.17 4.81 0.38
CA VAL A 39 -3.74 4.73 0.71
C VAL A 39 -3.10 3.52 0.05
N PHE A 40 -3.78 2.38 0.06
CA PHE A 40 -3.29 1.16 -0.57
C PHE A 40 -3.20 1.28 -2.09
N CYS A 41 -4.23 1.83 -2.73
CA CYS A 41 -4.23 2.11 -4.17
C CYS A 41 -3.13 3.10 -4.55
N ALA A 42 -2.87 4.12 -3.73
CA ALA A 42 -1.76 5.04 -3.93
C ALA A 42 -0.38 4.32 -3.86
N ILE A 43 -0.21 3.39 -2.92
CA ILE A 43 1.01 2.58 -2.82
C ILE A 43 1.15 1.62 -4.00
N LEU A 44 0.07 0.96 -4.41
CA LEU A 44 0.05 0.10 -5.58
C LEU A 44 0.41 0.87 -6.85
N TYR A 45 -0.18 2.04 -7.05
CA TYR A 45 0.15 2.93 -8.16
C TYR A 45 1.63 3.30 -8.16
N PHE A 46 2.19 3.61 -6.99
CA PHE A 46 3.62 3.88 -6.83
C PHE A 46 4.49 2.66 -7.18
N LEU A 47 4.15 1.46 -6.70
CA LEU A 47 4.90 0.24 -6.99
C LEU A 47 4.81 -0.16 -8.46
N HIS A 48 3.65 0.03 -9.08
CA HIS A 48 3.40 -0.28 -10.48
C HIS A 48 4.12 0.71 -11.41
N THR A 49 3.89 2.01 -11.20
CA THR A 49 4.42 3.07 -12.06
C THR A 49 5.90 3.34 -11.76
N GLY A 50 6.33 3.17 -10.50
CA GLY A 50 7.64 3.60 -10.03
C GLY A 50 7.85 5.11 -10.01
N ALA A 51 6.77 5.89 -10.14
CA ALA A 51 6.82 7.34 -10.15
C ALA A 51 7.17 7.88 -8.76
N ALA A 52 7.80 9.05 -8.68
CA ALA A 52 8.06 9.68 -7.39
C ALA A 52 6.74 9.99 -6.66
N TRP A 53 6.72 9.80 -5.32
CA TRP A 53 5.58 10.15 -4.45
C TRP A 53 5.02 11.56 -4.70
N ARG A 54 5.90 12.52 -5.06
CA ARG A 54 5.55 13.91 -5.35
C ARG A 54 4.78 14.11 -6.66
N SER A 55 4.83 13.13 -7.56
CA SER A 55 4.15 13.16 -8.86
C SER A 55 2.79 12.46 -8.82
N MET A 56 2.33 12.07 -7.64
CA MET A 56 1.06 11.38 -7.45
C MET A 56 -0.12 12.33 -7.74
N PRO A 57 -1.17 11.87 -8.43
CA PRO A 57 -2.33 12.71 -8.72
C PRO A 57 -3.06 13.12 -7.41
N PRO A 58 -3.69 14.31 -7.39
CA PRO A 58 -4.36 14.86 -6.21
C PRO A 58 -5.64 14.11 -5.82
N ASP A 59 -6.06 13.12 -6.63
CA ASP A 59 -7.18 12.23 -6.35
C ASP A 59 -6.86 11.28 -5.18
N PHE A 60 -5.58 10.97 -4.98
CA PHE A 60 -5.12 10.18 -3.84
C PHE A 60 -4.91 11.03 -2.59
N PRO A 61 -4.96 10.41 -1.39
CA PRO A 61 -4.56 11.06 -0.16
C PRO A 61 -3.13 11.62 -0.27
N PRO A 62 -2.82 12.69 0.49
CA PRO A 62 -1.54 13.36 0.39
C PRO A 62 -0.39 12.36 0.55
N TRP A 63 0.57 12.41 -0.40
CA TRP A 63 1.68 11.47 -0.48
C TRP A 63 2.47 11.31 0.83
N ARG A 64 2.49 12.34 1.69
CA ARG A 64 3.08 12.28 3.04
C ARG A 64 2.40 11.21 3.88
N THR A 65 1.08 11.22 3.92
CA THR A 65 0.29 10.20 4.61
C THR A 65 0.55 8.84 3.99
N VAL A 66 0.51 8.73 2.66
CA VAL A 66 0.78 7.45 1.97
C VAL A 66 2.16 6.89 2.33
N HIS A 67 3.19 7.73 2.34
CA HIS A 67 4.55 7.37 2.69
C HIS A 67 4.71 6.96 4.16
N GLU A 68 4.01 7.63 5.09
CA GLU A 68 3.96 7.21 6.50
C GLU A 68 3.37 5.81 6.63
N TYR A 69 2.25 5.52 5.95
CA TYR A 69 1.64 4.19 5.96
C TYR A 69 2.54 3.14 5.32
N PHE A 70 3.16 3.45 4.18
CA PHE A 70 4.14 2.58 3.53
C PHE A 70 5.29 2.23 4.47
N THR A 71 5.86 3.24 5.15
CA THR A 71 6.92 3.05 6.14
C THR A 71 6.45 2.17 7.30
N GLN A 72 5.24 2.38 7.81
CA GLN A 72 4.71 1.54 8.90
C GLN A 72 4.55 0.08 8.46
N TRP A 73 3.95 -0.18 7.30
CA TRP A 73 3.75 -1.55 6.81
C TRP A 73 5.03 -2.27 6.41
N THR A 74 6.07 -1.53 6.01
CA THR A 74 7.40 -2.10 5.74
C THR A 74 8.22 -2.29 7.01
N MET A 75 8.07 -1.43 8.02
CA MET A 75 8.68 -1.60 9.34
C MET A 75 8.08 -2.79 10.11
N LEU A 76 6.79 -3.07 9.92
CA LEU A 76 6.14 -4.28 10.41
C LEU A 76 6.52 -5.48 9.53
N ARG A 77 7.67 -6.04 9.86
CA ARG A 77 8.16 -7.32 9.34
C ARG A 77 7.85 -8.43 10.34
N GLU A 78 7.25 -9.50 9.84
CA GLU A 78 7.03 -10.73 10.61
C GLU A 78 7.96 -11.79 10.04
N GLY A 79 9.14 -11.91 10.64
CA GLY A 79 10.24 -12.72 10.09
C GLY A 79 10.92 -12.03 8.90
N ASP A 80 10.99 -12.75 7.77
CA ASP A 80 11.68 -12.31 6.55
C ASP A 80 10.79 -11.44 5.63
N ARG A 81 9.45 -11.47 5.79
CA ARG A 81 8.52 -10.76 4.91
C ARG A 81 7.88 -9.56 5.59
N THR A 82 7.72 -8.46 4.85
CA THR A 82 6.95 -7.30 5.33
C THR A 82 5.46 -7.57 5.24
N LEU A 83 4.67 -6.87 6.06
CA LEU A 83 3.22 -7.00 6.03
C LEU A 83 2.61 -6.58 4.69
N LEU A 84 3.19 -5.54 4.07
CA LEU A 84 2.84 -5.13 2.72
C LEU A 84 3.09 -6.25 1.70
N GLU A 85 4.19 -6.98 1.86
CA GLU A 85 4.52 -8.11 1.00
C GLU A 85 3.50 -9.26 1.12
N LYS A 86 3.09 -9.60 2.35
CA LYS A 86 2.04 -10.61 2.58
C LYS A 86 0.70 -10.17 1.96
N ALA A 87 0.36 -8.89 2.05
CA ALA A 87 -0.84 -8.35 1.41
C ALA A 87 -0.76 -8.48 -0.12
N LEU A 88 0.36 -8.10 -0.74
CA LEU A 88 0.56 -8.23 -2.18
C LEU A 88 0.58 -9.70 -2.63
N GLU A 89 1.13 -10.61 -1.82
CA GLU A 89 1.16 -12.05 -2.09
C GLU A 89 -0.26 -12.64 -2.10
N ARG A 90 -1.11 -12.19 -1.17
CA ARG A 90 -2.53 -12.58 -1.13
C ARG A 90 -3.30 -12.14 -2.38
N LEU A 91 -2.90 -11.02 -2.99
CA LEU A 91 -3.45 -10.46 -4.21
C LEU A 91 -2.77 -11.00 -5.49
N GLY A 92 -1.77 -11.89 -5.35
CA GLY A 92 -1.00 -12.43 -6.47
C GLY A 92 -0.17 -11.40 -7.24
N ARG A 93 0.18 -10.26 -6.61
CA ARG A 93 0.94 -9.16 -7.25
C ARG A 93 2.45 -9.37 -7.17
N GLY A 94 2.93 -10.39 -7.87
CA GLY A 94 4.35 -10.72 -7.99
C GLY A 94 5.28 -9.58 -8.44
N PRO A 95 4.93 -8.76 -9.46
CA PRO A 95 5.80 -7.67 -9.90
C PRO A 95 5.99 -6.59 -8.83
N GLU A 96 4.90 -6.21 -8.14
CA GLU A 96 4.93 -5.22 -7.06
C GLU A 96 5.72 -5.74 -5.85
N ILE A 97 5.65 -7.04 -5.52
CA ILE A 97 6.48 -7.67 -4.48
C ILE A 97 7.97 -7.56 -4.86
N ALA A 98 8.32 -7.92 -6.10
CA ALA A 98 9.71 -7.84 -6.55
C ALA A 98 10.24 -6.40 -6.50
N ARG A 99 9.40 -5.42 -6.83
CA ARG A 99 9.74 -3.99 -6.73
C ARG A 99 9.87 -3.54 -5.27
N LEU A 100 8.97 -3.98 -4.39
CA LEU A 100 9.03 -3.70 -2.97
C LEU A 100 10.35 -4.21 -2.37
N ARG A 101 10.74 -5.44 -2.67
CA ARG A 101 12.01 -6.04 -2.22
C ARG A 101 13.23 -5.28 -2.70
N GLN A 102 13.20 -4.79 -3.95
CA GLN A 102 14.26 -3.92 -4.48
C GLN A 102 14.37 -2.59 -3.71
N LEU A 103 13.24 -2.01 -3.30
CA LEU A 103 13.21 -0.76 -2.54
C LEU A 103 13.60 -0.93 -1.06
N THR A 104 13.24 -2.06 -0.45
CA THR A 104 13.55 -2.35 0.96
C THR A 104 14.95 -2.93 1.15
N GLY A 105 15.63 -3.31 0.07
CA GLY A 105 17.01 -3.79 0.12
C GLY A 105 17.16 -5.15 0.80
N GLN A 106 16.10 -5.96 0.87
CA GLN A 106 16.17 -7.35 1.31
C GLN A 106 16.92 -8.16 0.24
N ARG A 107 18.16 -8.49 0.54
CA ARG A 107 19.08 -9.27 -0.29
C ARG A 107 19.38 -10.60 0.37
#